data_AF-A0A6L6L3E0-F1
#
_entry.id   AF-A0A6L6L3E0-F1
#
_cell.length_a   1.000
_cell.length_b   1.000
_cell.length_c   1.000
_cell.angle_alpha   90.00
_cell.angle_beta   90.00
_cell.angle_gamma   90.00
#
_symmetry.space_group_name_H-M   'P 1'
#
loop_
_entity.id
_entity.type
_entity.pdbx_description
1 polymer ?
#
loop_
_entity_poly.entity_id
_entity_poly.type
_entity_poly.pdbx_seq_one_letter_code
_entity_poly.pdbx_strand_id
1 'polypeptide(L)'
;MGKNKRKRSHTKHVFVQKKYRDALFRRIFNEKSVLLELYNALNQTDYDDADELIFYTIDDVIYLGYKNDVSFIVRGTLNLYEHQSTLNPNMPIRGLIYFGKQYESYIKQHNLNIYGKKMLSLPFPQFVIFYNGFEPLENDKDYMELHLSDAFVYAGSNHLATDAASSPISTRPCLECTARVYNINYGHNQELMARCRTLEEYSILIGRISSKVRTGIPLEQAADTAVQECIRDGILQDFLIKHRSEVVGM
;
A
#
# COMPACT_ATOMS: atom_id res chain seq x y z
N MET A 1 28.06 -21.00 23.84
CA MET A 1 26.97 -20.93 22.85
C MET A 1 26.01 -19.75 23.10
N GLY A 2 26.50 -18.50 23.00
CA GLY A 2 25.77 -17.30 23.49
C GLY A 2 25.34 -16.26 22.43
N LYS A 3 25.46 -16.54 21.13
CA LYS A 3 25.16 -15.57 20.07
C LYS A 3 24.01 -16.09 19.20
N ASN A 4 22.75 -15.88 19.63
CA ASN A 4 21.57 -15.93 18.73
C ASN A 4 20.23 -15.49 19.36
N LYS A 5 20.13 -15.28 20.68
CA LYS A 5 18.86 -14.84 21.32
C LYS A 5 18.48 -13.38 21.00
N ARG A 6 19.44 -12.45 20.97
CA ARG A 6 19.18 -11.02 20.70
C ARG A 6 18.68 -10.74 19.28
N LYS A 7 19.31 -11.33 18.25
CA LYS A 7 18.86 -11.20 16.84
C LYS A 7 17.45 -11.76 16.64
N ARG A 8 17.17 -12.97 17.16
CA ARG A 8 15.82 -13.58 17.07
C ARG A 8 14.72 -12.76 17.74
N SER A 9 14.99 -12.15 18.90
CA SER A 9 14.03 -11.28 19.59
C SER A 9 13.73 -10.02 18.77
N HIS A 10 14.76 -9.35 18.27
CA HIS A 10 14.61 -8.13 17.47
C HIS A 10 13.82 -8.38 16.17
N THR A 11 14.10 -9.47 15.45
CA THR A 11 13.36 -9.85 14.24
C THR A 11 11.89 -10.17 14.53
N LYS A 12 11.59 -10.81 15.67
CA LYS A 12 10.22 -11.10 16.09
C LYS A 12 9.45 -9.80 16.39
N HIS A 13 10.06 -8.86 17.11
CA HIS A 13 9.46 -7.55 17.39
C HIS A 13 9.19 -6.74 16.11
N VAL A 14 10.15 -6.69 15.19
CA VAL A 14 10.01 -6.01 13.90
C VAL A 14 8.88 -6.64 13.06
N PHE A 15 8.76 -7.98 13.07
CA PHE A 15 7.69 -8.67 12.35
C PHE A 15 6.28 -8.40 12.91
N VAL A 16 6.12 -8.38 14.24
CA VAL A 16 4.85 -8.02 14.90
C VAL A 16 4.44 -6.60 14.53
N GLN A 17 5.37 -5.64 14.56
CA GLN A 17 5.10 -4.25 14.17
C GLN A 17 4.68 -4.08 12.70
N LYS A 18 5.25 -4.87 11.78
CA LYS A 18 4.84 -4.85 10.37
C LYS A 18 3.39 -5.28 10.20
N LYS A 19 2.99 -6.38 10.85
CA LYS A 19 1.61 -6.88 10.80
C LYS A 19 0.62 -5.92 11.45
N TYR A 20 1.03 -5.32 12.56
CA TYR A 20 0.26 -4.31 13.28
C TYR A 20 -0.14 -3.13 12.38
N ARG A 21 0.84 -2.49 11.73
CA ARG A 21 0.58 -1.30 10.89
C ARG A 21 -0.29 -1.61 9.69
N ASP A 22 0.00 -2.71 9.00
CA ASP A 22 -0.81 -3.17 7.87
C ASP A 22 -2.27 -3.45 8.28
N ALA A 23 -2.49 -4.18 9.38
CA ALA A 23 -3.83 -4.50 9.84
C ALA A 23 -4.62 -3.24 10.23
N LEU A 24 -3.96 -2.28 10.90
CA LEU A 24 -4.57 -1.01 11.27
C LEU A 24 -4.93 -0.17 10.03
N PHE A 25 -4.01 -0.03 9.07
CA PHE A 25 -4.28 0.68 7.81
C PHE A 25 -5.50 0.08 7.10
N ARG A 26 -5.50 -1.25 6.91
CA ARG A 26 -6.63 -1.94 6.26
C ARG A 26 -7.93 -1.74 7.01
N ARG A 27 -7.90 -1.67 8.34
CA ARG A 27 -9.10 -1.49 9.16
C ARG A 27 -9.70 -0.08 9.05
N ILE A 28 -8.85 0.94 8.95
CA ILE A 28 -9.25 2.35 8.79
C ILE A 28 -9.83 2.57 7.38
N PHE A 29 -9.10 2.15 6.34
CA PHE A 29 -9.47 2.36 4.94
C PHE A 29 -10.46 1.33 4.39
N ASN A 30 -11.12 0.56 5.27
CA ASN A 30 -12.22 -0.36 4.92
C ASN A 30 -13.57 0.33 4.82
N GLU A 31 -13.72 1.50 5.44
CA GLU A 31 -14.93 2.30 5.31
C GLU A 31 -14.93 2.99 3.93
N LYS A 32 -16.01 2.84 3.16
CA LYS A 32 -16.09 3.38 1.78
C LYS A 32 -15.80 4.88 1.70
N SER A 33 -16.35 5.65 2.62
CA SER A 33 -16.15 7.11 2.67
C SER A 33 -14.69 7.48 2.90
N VAL A 34 -13.99 6.74 3.76
CA VAL A 34 -12.57 6.93 4.04
C VAL A 34 -11.71 6.52 2.84
N LEU A 35 -12.07 5.42 2.16
CA LEU A 35 -11.38 5.00 0.94
C LEU A 35 -11.59 6.01 -0.21
N LEU A 36 -12.78 6.61 -0.32
CA LEU A 36 -13.06 7.67 -1.28
C LEU A 36 -12.24 8.94 -0.99
N GLU A 37 -12.15 9.34 0.28
CA GLU A 37 -11.29 10.45 0.72
C GLU A 37 -9.84 10.24 0.26
N LEU A 38 -9.29 9.05 0.50
CA LEU A 38 -7.94 8.68 0.08
C LEU A 38 -7.78 8.70 -1.45
N TYR A 39 -8.76 8.14 -2.17
CA TYR A 39 -8.78 8.15 -3.63
C TYR A 39 -8.78 9.59 -4.17
N ASN A 40 -9.63 10.46 -3.61
CA ASN A 40 -9.73 11.87 -3.99
C ASN A 40 -8.42 12.62 -3.75
N ALA A 41 -7.79 12.34 -2.60
CA ALA A 41 -6.51 12.91 -2.23
C ALA A 41 -5.38 12.51 -3.20
N LEU A 42 -5.37 11.26 -3.68
CA LEU A 42 -4.38 10.80 -4.65
C LEU A 42 -4.63 11.30 -6.08
N ASN A 43 -5.89 11.40 -6.50
CA ASN A 43 -6.24 11.66 -7.90
C ASN A 43 -6.61 13.12 -8.19
N GLN A 44 -6.52 14.01 -7.20
CA GLN A 44 -6.94 15.42 -7.33
C GLN A 44 -8.40 15.58 -7.75
N THR A 45 -9.25 14.69 -7.23
CA THR A 45 -10.71 14.73 -7.41
C THR A 45 -11.43 15.12 -6.12
N ASP A 46 -12.73 15.36 -6.21
CA ASP A 46 -13.61 15.88 -5.15
C ASP A 46 -14.95 15.13 -5.09
N TYR A 47 -14.94 13.83 -5.38
CA TYR A 47 -16.14 13.00 -5.34
C TYR A 47 -16.74 12.92 -3.93
N ASP A 48 -18.06 13.01 -3.82
CA ASP A 48 -18.82 13.05 -2.57
C ASP A 48 -19.68 11.80 -2.34
N ASP A 49 -20.04 11.08 -3.40
CA ASP A 49 -20.81 9.84 -3.32
C ASP A 49 -19.90 8.59 -3.22
N ALA A 50 -19.81 8.03 -2.02
CA ALA A 50 -19.06 6.81 -1.73
C ALA A 50 -19.65 5.56 -2.40
N ASP A 51 -20.88 5.59 -2.89
CA ASP A 51 -21.49 4.51 -3.66
C ASP A 51 -21.07 4.52 -5.14
N GLU A 52 -20.43 5.59 -5.63
CA GLU A 52 -19.73 5.58 -6.92
C GLU A 52 -18.46 4.71 -6.92
N LEU A 53 -17.98 4.30 -5.74
CA LEU A 53 -16.99 3.24 -5.62
C LEU A 53 -17.66 1.92 -6.02
N ILE A 54 -17.56 1.58 -7.31
CA ILE A 54 -17.98 0.28 -7.83
C ILE A 54 -16.97 -0.75 -7.36
N PHE A 55 -17.22 -1.30 -6.17
CA PHE A 55 -16.62 -2.57 -5.77
C PHE A 55 -17.16 -3.63 -6.72
N TYR A 56 -16.37 -4.02 -7.73
CA TYR A 56 -16.75 -5.15 -8.56
C TYR A 56 -16.87 -6.38 -7.68
N THR A 57 -18.10 -6.87 -7.58
CA THR A 57 -18.48 -8.09 -6.87
C THR A 57 -17.87 -9.29 -7.60
N ILE A 58 -16.74 -9.79 -7.10
CA ILE A 58 -16.35 -11.19 -7.27
C ILE A 58 -17.15 -11.92 -6.20
N ASP A 59 -18.33 -12.47 -6.53
CA ASP A 59 -19.17 -13.33 -5.67
C ASP A 59 -18.85 -13.28 -4.16
N ASP A 60 -19.21 -12.15 -3.54
CA ASP A 60 -18.96 -11.74 -2.15
C ASP A 60 -17.61 -11.07 -1.85
N VAL A 61 -17.66 -9.73 -1.77
CA VAL A 61 -16.68 -8.86 -1.09
C VAL A 61 -15.27 -8.91 -1.69
N ILE A 62 -14.89 -7.94 -2.54
CA ILE A 62 -13.45 -7.59 -2.63
C ILE A 62 -13.10 -6.70 -1.44
N TYR A 63 -13.00 -7.38 -0.31
CA TYR A 63 -12.03 -7.14 0.74
C TYR A 63 -11.32 -8.48 0.95
N LEU A 64 -9.98 -8.46 0.91
CA LEU A 64 -9.02 -9.55 1.14
C LEU A 64 -8.74 -10.56 0.00
N GLY A 65 -7.44 -10.83 -0.22
CA GLY A 65 -7.06 -12.01 -0.98
C GLY A 65 -5.59 -12.30 -1.28
N TYR A 66 -4.64 -11.38 -1.10
CA TYR A 66 -3.23 -11.76 -0.97
C TYR A 66 -2.54 -10.94 0.12
N LYS A 67 -2.89 -11.30 1.35
CA LYS A 67 -2.33 -10.82 2.62
C LYS A 67 -2.50 -9.33 2.98
N ASN A 68 -2.40 -8.32 2.12
CA ASN A 68 -2.28 -6.92 2.59
C ASN A 68 -2.95 -5.83 1.71
N ASP A 69 -3.71 -6.19 0.66
CA ASP A 69 -3.98 -5.25 -0.45
C ASP A 69 -5.48 -4.91 -0.58
N VAL A 70 -5.79 -3.65 -0.91
CA VAL A 70 -7.14 -3.12 -1.19
C VAL A 70 -7.27 -2.89 -2.70
N SER A 71 -8.29 -3.46 -3.36
CA SER A 71 -8.52 -3.26 -4.80
C SER A 71 -9.97 -2.91 -5.09
N PHE A 72 -10.18 -1.92 -5.96
CA PHE A 72 -11.50 -1.35 -6.26
C PHE A 72 -11.48 -0.61 -7.60
N ILE A 73 -12.64 -0.44 -8.24
CA ILE A 73 -12.76 0.37 -9.46
C ILE A 73 -13.58 1.63 -9.19
N VAL A 74 -13.09 2.76 -9.70
CA VAL A 74 -13.80 4.05 -9.66
C VAL A 74 -13.76 4.64 -11.05
N ARG A 75 -14.93 4.88 -11.65
CA ARG A 75 -15.08 5.54 -12.95
C ARG A 75 -14.12 5.00 -14.04
N GLY A 76 -13.99 3.68 -14.12
CA GLY A 76 -13.14 3.00 -15.10
C GLY A 76 -11.65 2.94 -14.73
N THR A 77 -11.25 3.31 -13.52
CA THR A 77 -9.88 3.12 -13.01
C THR A 77 -9.85 1.96 -12.03
N LEU A 78 -9.07 0.91 -12.30
CA LEU A 78 -8.78 -0.20 -11.39
C LEU A 78 -7.62 0.17 -10.47
N ASN A 79 -7.93 0.46 -9.22
CA ASN A 79 -6.98 0.80 -8.17
C ASN A 79 -6.56 -0.46 -7.42
N LEU A 80 -5.26 -0.53 -7.14
CA LEU A 80 -4.64 -1.50 -6.26
C LEU A 80 -3.78 -0.72 -5.27
N TYR A 81 -4.22 -0.68 -4.02
CA TYR A 81 -3.58 0.05 -2.93
C TYR A 81 -2.99 -0.97 -1.94
N GLU A 82 -1.71 -0.86 -1.63
CA GLU A 82 -1.03 -1.70 -0.64
C GLU A 82 -0.34 -0.82 0.41
N HIS A 83 -0.30 -1.28 1.65
CA HIS A 83 0.47 -0.64 2.70
C HIS A 83 1.75 -1.44 3.00
N GLN A 84 2.90 -0.76 3.13
CA GLN A 84 4.16 -1.40 3.47
C GLN A 84 4.92 -0.66 4.56
N SER A 85 5.34 -1.42 5.58
CA SER A 85 6.28 -0.94 6.62
C SER A 85 7.73 -1.35 6.33
N THR A 86 7.98 -1.97 5.19
CA THR A 86 9.30 -2.33 4.69
C THR A 86 9.24 -2.31 3.18
N LEU A 87 10.14 -1.55 2.56
CA LEU A 87 10.19 -1.46 1.12
C LEU A 87 10.46 -2.84 0.53
N ASN A 88 9.60 -3.27 -0.39
CA ASN A 88 9.76 -4.52 -1.11
C ASN A 88 9.95 -4.23 -2.60
N PRO A 89 11.15 -4.41 -3.17
CA PRO A 89 11.39 -4.14 -4.59
C PRO A 89 10.64 -5.10 -5.52
N ASN A 90 10.12 -6.22 -5.00
CA ASN A 90 9.35 -7.20 -5.79
C ASN A 90 7.87 -6.84 -5.94
N MET A 91 7.46 -5.65 -5.51
CA MET A 91 6.08 -5.21 -5.59
C MET A 91 5.51 -5.18 -7.01
N PRO A 92 6.22 -4.68 -8.03
CA PRO A 92 5.82 -4.80 -9.44
C PRO A 92 5.44 -6.23 -9.87
N ILE A 93 6.13 -7.25 -9.36
CA ILE A 93 5.81 -8.67 -9.66
C ILE A 93 4.44 -9.04 -9.08
N ARG A 94 4.16 -8.61 -7.84
CA ARG A 94 2.83 -8.81 -7.22
C ARG A 94 1.74 -8.06 -7.98
N GLY A 95 2.02 -6.82 -8.37
CA GLY A 95 1.13 -5.98 -9.18
C GLY A 95 0.71 -6.67 -10.46
N LEU A 96 1.66 -7.22 -11.23
CA LEU A 96 1.37 -7.98 -12.45
C LEU A 96 0.42 -9.16 -12.17
N ILE A 97 0.69 -9.94 -11.13
CA ILE A 97 -0.14 -11.10 -10.76
C ILE A 97 -1.56 -10.64 -10.38
N TYR A 98 -1.69 -9.56 -9.62
CA TYR A 98 -2.98 -9.04 -9.20
C TYR A 98 -3.77 -8.49 -10.38
N PHE A 99 -3.18 -7.62 -11.20
CA PHE A 99 -3.86 -7.10 -12.38
C PHE A 99 -4.28 -8.19 -13.35
N GLY A 100 -3.43 -9.20 -13.57
CA GLY A 100 -3.78 -10.36 -14.40
C GLY A 100 -5.07 -11.05 -13.92
N LYS A 101 -5.16 -11.33 -12.60
CA LYS A 101 -6.36 -11.93 -11.99
C LYS A 101 -7.57 -11.00 -12.05
N GLN A 102 -7.40 -9.72 -11.78
CA GLN A 102 -8.49 -8.75 -11.79
C GLN A 102 -9.07 -8.56 -13.19
N TYR A 103 -8.22 -8.44 -14.22
CA TYR A 103 -8.70 -8.36 -15.60
C TYR A 103 -9.31 -9.66 -16.09
N GLU A 104 -8.77 -10.82 -15.69
CA GLU A 104 -9.41 -12.10 -16.00
C GLU A 104 -10.84 -12.15 -15.46
N SER A 105 -11.04 -11.75 -14.21
CA SER A 105 -12.37 -11.66 -13.59
C SER A 105 -13.27 -10.66 -14.32
N TYR A 106 -12.77 -9.45 -14.56
CA TYR A 106 -13.51 -8.40 -15.27
C TYR A 106 -13.96 -8.85 -16.67
N ILE A 107 -13.08 -9.48 -17.44
CA ILE A 107 -13.38 -10.03 -18.76
C ILE A 107 -14.53 -11.04 -18.70
N LYS A 108 -14.51 -11.95 -17.72
CA LYS A 108 -15.57 -12.96 -17.52
C LYS A 108 -16.89 -12.31 -17.14
N GLN A 109 -16.89 -11.43 -16.13
CA GLN A 109 -18.09 -10.78 -15.60
C GLN A 109 -18.80 -9.93 -16.67
N HIS A 110 -18.04 -9.25 -17.53
CA HIS A 110 -18.57 -8.41 -18.59
C HIS A 110 -18.77 -9.13 -19.92
N ASN A 111 -18.58 -10.47 -19.96
CA ASN A 111 -18.69 -11.28 -21.17
C ASN A 111 -17.88 -10.72 -22.36
N LEU A 112 -16.67 -10.22 -22.08
CA LEU A 112 -15.84 -9.59 -23.11
C LEU A 112 -15.22 -10.63 -24.04
N ASN A 113 -15.46 -10.50 -25.34
CA ASN A 113 -14.92 -11.42 -26.35
C ASN A 113 -13.48 -11.05 -26.74
N ILE A 114 -12.51 -11.56 -25.97
CA ILE A 114 -11.06 -11.34 -26.22
C ILE A 114 -10.53 -11.99 -27.51
N TYR A 115 -11.29 -12.90 -28.12
CA TYR A 115 -10.97 -13.52 -29.42
C TYR A 115 -11.64 -12.80 -30.60
N GLY A 116 -12.43 -11.77 -30.33
CA GLY A 116 -13.10 -10.96 -31.33
C GLY A 116 -12.14 -10.01 -32.07
N LYS A 117 -12.64 -9.42 -33.16
CA LYS A 117 -11.88 -8.43 -33.96
C LYS A 117 -12.01 -6.98 -33.43
N LYS A 118 -12.91 -6.73 -32.48
CA LYS A 118 -13.18 -5.41 -31.91
C LYS A 118 -12.25 -5.17 -30.71
N MET A 119 -11.63 -3.99 -30.67
CA MET A 119 -10.85 -3.56 -29.50
C MET A 119 -11.75 -3.47 -28.26
N LEU A 120 -11.31 -4.09 -27.18
CA LEU A 120 -11.99 -4.06 -25.88
C LEU A 120 -11.45 -2.90 -25.03
N SER A 121 -12.33 -2.29 -24.25
CA SER A 121 -11.95 -1.31 -23.23
C SER A 121 -11.84 -2.01 -21.88
N LEU A 122 -10.67 -1.88 -21.24
CA LEU A 122 -10.43 -2.36 -19.88
C LEU A 122 -10.29 -1.17 -18.94
N PRO A 123 -10.59 -1.34 -17.64
CA PRO A 123 -10.29 -0.34 -16.64
C PRO A 123 -8.82 0.10 -16.68
N PHE A 124 -8.52 1.35 -16.38
CA PHE A 124 -7.16 1.87 -16.32
C PHE A 124 -6.47 1.40 -15.02
N PRO A 125 -5.32 0.72 -15.06
CA PRO A 125 -4.68 0.20 -13.85
C PRO A 125 -3.90 1.29 -13.10
N GLN A 126 -4.07 1.35 -11.78
CA GLN A 126 -3.23 2.13 -10.87
C GLN A 126 -2.73 1.28 -9.71
N PHE A 127 -1.42 1.28 -9.46
CA PHE A 127 -0.82 0.59 -8.34
C PHE A 127 -0.11 1.58 -7.42
N VAL A 128 -0.57 1.65 -6.17
CA VAL A 128 -0.10 2.60 -5.16
C VAL A 128 0.33 1.84 -3.91
N ILE A 129 1.50 2.20 -3.39
CA ILE A 129 2.06 1.66 -2.16
C ILE A 129 2.22 2.80 -1.15
N PHE A 130 1.54 2.67 -0.02
CA PHE A 130 1.69 3.57 1.11
C PHE A 130 2.80 3.06 2.02
N TYR A 131 3.95 3.74 1.98
CA TYR A 131 5.12 3.38 2.76
C TYR A 131 5.13 4.10 4.11
N ASN A 132 5.03 3.33 5.20
CA ASN A 132 5.20 3.83 6.57
C ASN A 132 6.18 2.91 7.30
N GLY A 133 7.42 2.82 6.80
CA GLY A 133 8.49 2.00 7.37
C GLY A 133 9.48 2.80 8.22
N PHE A 134 10.26 2.09 9.04
CA PHE A 134 11.30 2.72 9.87
C PHE A 134 12.53 3.16 9.09
N GLU A 135 12.93 2.38 8.09
CA GLU A 135 14.04 2.73 7.22
C GLU A 135 13.58 3.91 6.34
N PRO A 136 14.30 5.02 6.27
CA PRO A 136 13.95 6.09 5.34
C PRO A 136 14.04 5.57 3.90
N LEU A 137 13.22 6.13 3.01
CA LEU A 137 13.45 5.95 1.59
C LEU A 137 14.77 6.61 1.20
N GLU A 138 15.38 6.16 0.10
CA GLU A 138 16.64 6.73 -0.38
C GLU A 138 16.52 8.25 -0.56
N ASN A 139 17.46 9.01 0.00
CA ASN A 139 17.47 10.48 0.02
C ASN A 139 16.22 11.11 0.67
N ASP A 140 15.55 10.37 1.57
CA ASP A 140 14.36 10.82 2.30
C ASP A 140 13.21 11.28 1.38
N LYS A 141 13.13 10.65 0.19
CA LYS A 141 12.14 10.99 -0.84
C LYS A 141 10.71 10.79 -0.33
N ASP A 142 9.82 11.67 -0.75
CA ASP A 142 8.37 11.53 -0.59
C ASP A 142 7.77 10.53 -1.57
N TYR A 143 8.42 10.31 -2.71
CA TYR A 143 7.90 9.52 -3.81
C TYR A 143 9.01 8.71 -4.49
N MET A 144 8.69 7.49 -4.92
CA MET A 144 9.50 6.72 -5.86
C MET A 144 8.63 5.76 -6.68
N GLU A 145 9.20 5.24 -7.75
CA GLU A 145 8.61 4.19 -8.55
C GLU A 145 9.45 2.91 -8.46
N LEU A 146 8.76 1.78 -8.46
CA LEU A 146 9.36 0.47 -8.65
C LEU A 146 8.86 -0.05 -10.00
N HIS A 147 9.77 -0.57 -10.82
CA HIS A 147 9.44 -1.09 -12.15
C HIS A 147 9.63 -2.60 -12.21
N LEU A 148 8.75 -3.28 -12.93
CA LEU A 148 8.90 -4.72 -13.18
C LEU A 148 10.12 -4.98 -14.05
N SER A 149 10.44 -4.06 -14.95
CA SER A 149 11.60 -4.17 -15.82
C SER A 149 12.93 -4.30 -15.07
N ASP A 150 13.05 -3.73 -13.87
CA ASP A 150 14.22 -3.85 -13.01
C ASP A 150 14.47 -5.30 -12.54
N ALA A 151 13.46 -6.18 -12.60
CA ALA A 151 13.56 -7.57 -12.20
C ALA A 151 13.98 -8.53 -13.35
N PHE A 152 13.97 -8.07 -14.60
CA PHE A 152 14.30 -8.93 -15.74
C PHE A 152 15.81 -9.07 -15.93
N VAL A 153 16.24 -10.30 -16.22
CA VAL A 153 17.63 -10.64 -16.54
C VAL A 153 17.72 -10.95 -18.04
N TYR A 154 18.72 -10.39 -18.70
CA TYR A 154 19.01 -10.71 -20.09
C TYR A 154 19.91 -11.95 -20.18
N ALA A 155 19.58 -12.89 -21.06
CA ALA A 155 20.37 -14.11 -21.24
C ALA A 155 21.78 -13.77 -21.75
N GLY A 156 22.81 -14.08 -20.95
CA GLY A 156 24.22 -13.81 -21.28
C GLY A 156 24.84 -12.60 -20.58
N SER A 157 24.09 -11.84 -19.77
CA SER A 157 24.65 -10.81 -18.90
C SER A 157 24.31 -11.12 -17.43
N ASN A 158 25.32 -11.10 -16.56
CA ASN A 158 25.11 -11.08 -15.10
C ASN A 158 24.64 -9.70 -14.59
N HIS A 159 24.20 -8.82 -15.50
CA HIS A 159 23.73 -7.47 -15.23
C HIS A 159 22.21 -7.38 -15.46
N LEU A 160 21.52 -6.66 -14.57
CA LEU A 160 20.13 -6.27 -14.74
C LEU A 160 19.99 -5.41 -16.00
N ALA A 161 18.83 -5.46 -16.67
CA ALA A 161 18.58 -4.87 -17.99
C ALA A 161 18.60 -3.31 -18.04
N THR A 162 19.25 -2.63 -17.10
CA THR A 162 19.33 -1.17 -17.02
C THR A 162 20.29 -0.56 -18.03
N ASP A 163 21.19 -1.36 -18.63
CA ASP A 163 22.21 -0.88 -19.60
C ASP A 163 21.82 -1.20 -21.06
N ALA A 164 20.54 -1.04 -21.41
CA ALA A 164 20.01 -1.22 -22.76
C ALA A 164 20.56 -0.24 -23.82
N ALA A 165 21.47 0.66 -23.43
CA ALA A 165 22.16 1.62 -24.30
C ALA A 165 23.41 1.04 -25.00
N SER A 166 23.91 -0.13 -24.57
CA SER A 166 25.20 -0.68 -25.05
C SER A 166 25.07 -1.95 -25.89
N SER A 167 23.85 -2.50 -26.03
CA SER A 167 23.59 -3.69 -26.86
C SER A 167 23.12 -3.27 -28.26
N PRO A 168 23.65 -3.87 -29.35
CA PRO A 168 23.22 -3.57 -30.72
C PRO A 168 21.76 -3.97 -31.00
N ILE A 169 21.13 -4.70 -30.08
CA ILE A 169 19.70 -4.97 -30.05
C ILE A 169 19.15 -4.35 -28.76
N SER A 170 18.58 -3.14 -28.86
CA SER A 170 17.88 -2.49 -27.76
C SER A 170 16.52 -3.17 -27.53
N THR A 171 16.52 -4.40 -27.00
CA THR A 171 15.27 -5.08 -26.62
C THR A 171 14.80 -4.56 -25.28
N ARG A 172 13.90 -3.58 -25.31
CA ARG A 172 13.11 -3.22 -24.12
C ARG A 172 12.20 -4.39 -23.73
N PRO A 173 12.03 -4.67 -22.42
CA PRO A 173 11.04 -5.65 -21.97
C PRO A 173 9.64 -5.30 -22.52
N CYS A 174 8.90 -6.32 -22.95
CA CYS A 174 7.54 -6.15 -23.46
C CYS A 174 6.47 -6.14 -22.35
N LEU A 175 6.87 -6.41 -21.11
CA LEU A 175 6.03 -6.37 -19.93
C LEU A 175 6.52 -5.27 -18.99
N GLU A 176 5.60 -4.47 -18.47
CA GLU A 176 5.89 -3.47 -17.46
C GLU A 176 4.72 -3.38 -16.47
N CYS A 177 5.05 -3.27 -15.19
CA CYS A 177 4.12 -2.95 -14.12
C CYS A 177 4.84 -1.98 -13.20
N THR A 178 4.38 -0.72 -13.17
CA THR A 178 4.96 0.31 -12.31
C THR A 178 4.15 0.42 -11.03
N ALA A 179 4.83 0.36 -9.87
CA ALA A 179 4.23 0.62 -8.58
C ALA A 179 4.69 2.00 -8.06
N ARG A 180 3.73 2.86 -7.73
CA ARG A 180 3.99 4.20 -7.17
C ARG A 180 4.06 4.12 -5.65
N VAL A 181 5.19 4.46 -5.07
CA VAL A 181 5.40 4.42 -3.62
C VAL A 181 5.34 5.83 -3.06
N TYR A 182 4.42 6.07 -2.13
CA TYR A 182 4.28 7.32 -1.38
C TYR A 182 4.76 7.11 0.06
N ASN A 183 5.73 7.91 0.49
CA ASN A 183 6.16 7.95 1.88
C ASN A 183 5.09 8.64 2.74
N ILE A 184 4.34 7.87 3.51
CA ILE A 184 3.31 8.40 4.41
C ILE A 184 3.81 8.47 5.85
N ASN A 185 5.11 8.46 6.11
CA ASN A 185 5.62 8.77 7.45
C ASN A 185 5.24 10.22 7.83
N TYR A 186 5.04 10.47 9.13
CA TYR A 186 4.70 11.82 9.59
C TYR A 186 5.77 12.84 9.19
N GLY A 187 5.34 13.93 8.53
CA GLY A 187 6.21 14.97 7.97
C GLY A 187 6.40 14.91 6.44
N HIS A 188 5.99 13.82 5.80
CA HIS A 188 6.12 13.59 4.35
C HIS A 188 4.81 13.78 3.59
N ASN A 189 4.91 14.00 2.27
CA ASN A 189 3.77 14.12 1.35
C ASN A 189 2.71 15.13 1.83
N GLN A 190 3.15 16.34 2.18
CA GLN A 190 2.30 17.36 2.84
C GLN A 190 1.01 17.66 2.07
N GLU A 191 1.05 17.73 0.73
CA GLU A 191 -0.13 17.97 -0.10
C GLU A 191 -1.14 16.81 0.00
N LEU A 192 -0.67 15.56 -0.03
CA LEU A 192 -1.52 14.39 0.13
C LEU A 192 -2.15 14.36 1.53
N MET A 193 -1.37 14.65 2.57
CA MET A 193 -1.84 14.72 3.96
C MET A 193 -2.89 15.80 4.15
N ALA A 194 -2.69 16.99 3.57
CA ALA A 194 -3.65 18.09 3.63
C ALA A 194 -4.99 17.77 2.95
N ARG A 195 -5.02 16.83 2.01
CA ARG A 195 -6.22 16.42 1.26
C ARG A 195 -6.88 15.15 1.80
N CYS A 196 -6.18 14.35 2.61
CA CYS A 196 -6.73 13.19 3.30
C CYS A 196 -6.38 13.27 4.78
N ARG A 197 -7.30 13.88 5.54
CA ARG A 197 -7.16 14.05 6.99
C ARG A 197 -7.02 12.69 7.68
N THR A 198 -7.79 11.69 7.23
CA THR A 198 -7.70 10.34 7.81
C THR A 198 -6.30 9.72 7.63
N LEU A 199 -5.65 9.95 6.48
CA LEU A 199 -4.28 9.50 6.24
C LEU A 199 -3.26 10.26 7.09
N GLU A 200 -3.41 11.58 7.21
CA GLU A 200 -2.58 12.42 8.08
C GLU A 200 -2.65 11.94 9.54
N GLU A 201 -3.86 11.76 10.06
CA GLU A 201 -4.08 11.33 11.43
C GLU A 201 -3.55 9.91 11.68
N TYR A 202 -3.68 9.00 10.71
CA TYR A 202 -3.03 7.70 10.73
C TYR A 202 -1.50 7.83 10.82
N SER A 203 -0.90 8.67 9.97
CA SER A 203 0.55 8.91 9.97
C SER A 203 1.05 9.46 11.30
N ILE A 204 0.28 10.35 11.95
CA ILE A 204 0.59 10.86 13.29
C ILE A 204 0.55 9.74 14.34
N LEU A 205 -0.51 8.93 14.36
CA LEU A 205 -0.64 7.80 15.29
C LEU A 205 0.55 6.84 15.17
N ILE A 206 0.87 6.42 13.94
CA ILE A 206 2.02 5.54 13.71
C ILE A 206 3.33 6.23 14.11
N GLY A 207 3.48 7.51 13.83
CA GLY A 207 4.64 8.30 14.26
C GLY A 207 4.83 8.29 15.79
N ARG A 208 3.75 8.48 16.56
CA ARG A 208 3.76 8.45 18.04
C ARG A 208 4.09 7.08 18.60
N ILE A 209 3.56 6.01 18.01
CA ILE A 209 3.90 4.63 18.41
C ILE A 209 5.37 4.37 18.13
N SER A 210 5.82 4.73 16.93
CA SER A 210 7.19 4.47 16.46
C SER A 210 8.24 5.19 17.29
N SER A 211 7.98 6.43 17.69
CA SER A 211 8.90 7.20 18.53
C SER A 211 9.07 6.57 19.91
N LYS A 212 7.96 6.14 20.55
CA LYS A 212 7.97 5.44 21.84
C LYS A 212 8.67 4.08 21.78
N VAL A 213 8.41 3.30 20.73
CA VAL A 213 9.12 2.03 20.51
C VAL A 213 10.63 2.27 20.35
N ARG A 214 11.03 3.34 19.65
CA ARG A 214 12.45 3.70 19.47
C ARG A 214 13.13 4.08 20.79
N THR A 215 12.40 4.62 21.76
CA THR A 215 12.91 4.88 23.12
C THR A 215 12.93 3.63 24.01
N GLY A 216 12.60 2.45 23.48
CA GLY A 216 12.66 1.17 24.19
C GLY A 216 11.37 0.76 24.89
N ILE A 217 10.26 1.50 24.69
CA ILE A 217 8.96 1.13 25.25
C ILE A 217 8.40 -0.07 24.47
N PRO A 218 7.89 -1.13 25.14
CA PRO A 218 7.24 -2.26 24.47
C PRO A 218 6.09 -1.80 23.57
N LEU A 219 5.87 -2.49 22.43
CA LEU A 219 4.88 -2.09 21.42
C LEU A 219 3.48 -1.87 21.99
N GLU A 220 2.99 -2.80 22.80
CA GLU A 220 1.65 -2.73 23.41
C GLU A 220 1.50 -1.48 24.30
N GLN A 221 2.50 -1.20 25.15
CA GLN A 221 2.51 -0.01 26.00
C GLN A 221 2.65 1.28 25.18
N ALA A 222 3.47 1.25 24.12
CA ALA A 222 3.63 2.37 23.20
C ALA A 222 2.34 2.67 22.43
N ALA A 223 1.64 1.63 21.97
CA ALA A 223 0.35 1.69 21.31
C ALA A 223 -0.71 2.26 22.26
N ASP A 224 -0.84 1.72 23.48
CA ASP A 224 -1.82 2.21 24.45
C ASP A 224 -1.63 3.70 24.78
N THR A 225 -0.39 4.10 25.04
CA THR A 225 -0.07 5.50 25.35
C THR A 225 -0.35 6.40 24.14
N ALA A 226 0.06 5.99 22.94
CA ALA A 226 -0.19 6.77 21.72
C ALA A 226 -1.67 6.90 21.41
N VAL A 227 -2.46 5.83 21.61
CA VAL A 227 -3.91 5.84 21.43
C VAL A 227 -4.57 6.84 22.40
N GLN A 228 -4.19 6.83 23.68
CA GLN A 228 -4.70 7.79 24.67
C GLN A 228 -4.39 9.24 24.29
N GLU A 229 -3.15 9.51 23.88
CA GLU A 229 -2.75 10.85 23.41
C GLU A 229 -3.52 11.25 22.15
N CYS A 230 -3.69 10.35 21.17
CA CYS A 230 -4.43 10.64 19.94
C CYS A 230 -5.90 10.93 20.22
N ILE A 231 -6.57 10.14 21.08
CA ILE A 231 -7.95 10.41 21.49
C ILE A 231 -8.07 11.79 22.15
N ARG A 232 -7.14 12.14 23.05
CA ARG A 232 -7.13 13.44 23.73
C ARG A 232 -6.95 14.60 22.74
N ASP A 233 -6.12 14.41 21.73
CA ASP A 233 -5.77 15.45 20.77
C ASP A 233 -6.71 15.46 19.53
N GLY A 234 -7.76 14.63 19.51
CA GLY A 234 -8.75 14.58 18.42
C GLY A 234 -8.30 13.84 17.15
N ILE A 235 -7.22 13.04 17.23
CA ILE A 235 -6.60 12.32 16.11
C ILE A 235 -7.19 10.91 16.02
N LEU A 236 -7.82 10.56 14.90
CA LEU A 236 -8.59 9.31 14.70
C LEU A 236 -9.55 9.03 15.86
N GLN A 237 -10.08 10.07 16.51
CA GLN A 237 -10.71 9.95 17.83
C GLN A 237 -11.87 8.95 17.83
N ASP A 238 -12.83 9.11 16.92
CA ASP A 238 -14.02 8.25 16.86
C ASP A 238 -13.64 6.79 16.57
N PHE A 239 -12.70 6.58 15.65
CA PHE A 239 -12.18 5.26 15.31
C PHE A 239 -11.49 4.62 16.52
N LEU A 240 -10.61 5.35 17.20
CA LEU A 240 -9.82 4.86 18.32
C LEU A 240 -10.68 4.60 19.56
N ILE A 241 -11.70 5.41 19.83
CA ILE A 241 -12.66 5.16 20.92
C ILE A 241 -13.38 3.82 20.69
N LYS A 242 -13.81 3.57 19.44
CA LYS A 242 -14.55 2.35 19.09
C LYS A 242 -13.67 1.10 19.03
N HIS A 243 -12.41 1.24 18.60
CA HIS A 243 -11.52 0.11 18.32
C HIS A 243 -10.31 0.00 19.25
N ARG A 244 -10.29 0.72 20.39
CA ARG A 244 -9.13 0.76 21.31
C ARG A 244 -8.56 -0.61 21.65
N SER A 245 -9.42 -1.55 22.06
CA SER A 245 -9.01 -2.90 22.46
C SER A 245 -8.29 -3.65 21.35
N GLU A 246 -8.75 -3.47 20.11
CA GLU A 246 -8.16 -4.08 18.92
C GLU A 246 -6.80 -3.43 18.62
N VAL A 247 -6.74 -2.09 18.66
CA VAL A 247 -5.51 -1.34 18.36
C VAL A 247 -4.42 -1.56 19.43
N VAL A 248 -4.77 -1.81 20.68
CA VAL A 248 -3.79 -2.09 21.74
C VAL A 248 -3.39 -3.57 21.77
N GLY A 249 -4.32 -4.49 21.43
CA GLY A 249 -4.11 -5.94 21.52
C GLY A 249 -3.50 -6.62 20.28
N MET A 250 -3.22 -5.89 19.20
CA MET A 250 -2.59 -6.39 17.95
C MET A 250 -1.07 -6.60 18.07
#